data_AF-H0QJP0-F1
#
_entry.id   AF-H0QJP0-F1
#
_cell.length_a   1.000
_cell.length_b   1.000
_cell.length_c   1.000
_cell.angle_alpha   90.00
_cell.angle_beta   90.00
_cell.angle_gamma   90.00
#
_symmetry.space_group_name_H-M   'P 1'
#
loop_
_entity.id
_entity.type
_entity.pdbx_description
1 polymer ?
#
loop_
_entity_poly.entity_id
_entity_poly.type
_entity_poly.pdbx_seq_one_letter_code
_entity_poly.pdbx_strand_id
1 'polypeptide(L)'
;MPAPALVRRWVRALGERDVLTAVEGVVVARPPMSNHELVPLLGQRKQRRADQYEAVITQVTRYNKHAVICAGVPFGHTRPQWILPYGGSIQLDGHTQAITADYGFVKQPG
;
A
#
# COMPACT_ATOMS: atom_id res chain seq x y z
N MET A 1 0.92 -5.13 -14.44
CA MET A 1 0.11 -4.56 -13.34
C MET A 1 -1.34 -4.98 -13.54
N PRO A 2 -2.04 -5.56 -12.55
CA PRO A 2 -3.45 -5.95 -12.68
C PRO A 2 -4.35 -4.74 -12.92
N ALA A 3 -5.54 -4.96 -13.49
CA ALA A 3 -6.54 -3.90 -13.67
C ALA A 3 -7.12 -3.43 -12.31
N PRO A 4 -7.49 -2.13 -12.15
CA PRO A 4 -8.06 -1.62 -10.90
C PRO A 4 -9.31 -2.38 -10.43
N ALA A 5 -10.13 -2.87 -11.36
CA ALA A 5 -11.31 -3.67 -11.03
C ALA A 5 -10.96 -5.00 -10.35
N LEU A 6 -9.81 -5.62 -10.72
CA LEU A 6 -9.35 -6.84 -10.08
C LEU A 6 -8.81 -6.55 -8.68
N VAL A 7 -8.05 -5.46 -8.51
CA VAL A 7 -7.59 -5.00 -7.19
C VAL A 7 -8.77 -4.71 -6.27
N ARG A 8 -9.82 -4.04 -6.78
CA ARG A 8 -11.07 -3.82 -6.03
C ARG A 8 -11.69 -5.13 -5.55
N ARG A 9 -11.72 -6.17 -6.39
CA ARG A 9 -12.26 -7.49 -6.01
C ARG A 9 -11.44 -8.15 -4.91
N TRP A 10 -10.11 -8.07 -4.98
CA TRP A 10 -9.24 -8.61 -3.92
C TRP A 10 -9.42 -7.88 -2.59
N VAL A 11 -9.42 -6.54 -2.59
CA VAL A 11 -9.61 -5.77 -1.36
C VAL A 11 -11.01 -5.99 -0.79
N ARG A 12 -12.04 -6.07 -1.64
CA ARG A 12 -13.40 -6.44 -1.19
C ARG A 12 -13.42 -7.80 -0.53
N ALA A 13 -12.74 -8.80 -1.10
CA ALA A 13 -12.66 -10.14 -0.54
C ALA A 13 -11.98 -10.18 0.84
N LEU A 14 -11.05 -9.26 1.13
CA LEU A 14 -10.47 -9.08 2.47
C LEU A 14 -11.50 -8.46 3.43
N GLY A 15 -12.27 -7.47 2.97
CA GLY A 15 -13.33 -6.85 3.75
C GLY A 15 -14.49 -7.80 4.09
N GLU A 16 -14.93 -8.62 3.12
CA GLU A 16 -15.95 -9.66 3.31
C GLU A 16 -15.54 -10.75 4.32
N ARG A 17 -14.26 -10.81 4.70
CA ARG A 17 -13.69 -11.74 5.68
C ARG A 17 -13.26 -11.03 6.97
N ASP A 18 -13.74 -9.81 7.21
CA ASP A 18 -13.45 -8.97 8.38
C ASP A 18 -11.96 -8.59 8.59
N VAL A 19 -11.07 -8.92 7.65
CA VAL A 19 -9.64 -8.58 7.74
C VAL A 19 -9.46 -7.05 7.78
N LEU A 20 -10.24 -6.31 7.00
CA LEU A 20 -10.15 -4.84 6.97
C LEU A 20 -10.73 -4.18 8.22
N THR A 21 -11.67 -4.83 8.89
CA THR A 21 -12.27 -4.34 10.15
C THR A 21 -11.28 -4.51 11.31
N ALA A 22 -10.41 -5.52 11.26
CA ALA A 22 -9.47 -5.84 12.31
C ALA A 22 -8.17 -5.00 12.31
N VAL A 23 -7.90 -4.21 11.27
CA VAL A 23 -6.65 -3.45 11.14
C VAL A 23 -6.81 -1.98 11.50
N GLU A 24 -5.77 -1.39 12.10
CA GLU A 24 -5.70 0.05 12.40
C GLU A 24 -5.29 0.88 11.17
N GLY A 25 -4.69 0.25 10.16
CA GLY A 25 -4.25 0.94 8.96
C GLY A 25 -3.85 0.01 7.82
N VAL A 26 -3.72 0.59 6.63
CA VAL A 26 -3.40 -0.10 5.39
C VAL A 26 -2.29 0.65 4.66
N VAL A 27 -1.20 -0.06 4.36
CA VAL A 27 -0.07 0.44 3.58
C VAL A 27 -0.13 -0.15 2.18
N VAL A 28 -0.18 0.70 1.16
CA VAL A 28 -0.28 0.28 -0.25
C VAL A 28 1.01 0.59 -0.98
N ALA A 29 1.63 -0.45 -1.53
CA ALA A 29 2.83 -0.35 -2.36
C ALA A 29 2.58 0.56 -3.57
N ARG A 30 3.62 1.30 -3.98
CA ARG A 30 3.61 2.00 -5.26
C ARG A 30 3.56 0.98 -6.41
N PRO A 31 2.53 1.00 -7.27
CA PRO A 31 2.45 0.04 -8.34
C PRO A 31 3.33 0.46 -9.53
N PRO A 32 4.07 -0.48 -10.15
CA PRO A 32 4.84 -0.20 -11.34
C PRO A 32 3.88 0.08 -12.51
N MET A 33 4.12 1.18 -13.22
CA MET A 33 3.34 1.56 -14.41
C MET A 33 4.12 1.41 -15.71
N SER A 34 5.35 0.93 -15.62
CA SER A 34 6.23 0.65 -16.74
C SER A 34 6.77 -0.77 -16.58
N ASN A 35 7.04 -1.44 -17.69
CA ASN A 35 7.80 -2.68 -17.76
C ASN A 35 8.84 -2.56 -18.89
N HIS A 36 9.54 -3.65 -19.20
CA HIS A 36 10.57 -3.64 -20.26
C HIS A 36 10.01 -3.38 -21.67
N GLU A 37 8.73 -3.64 -21.89
CA GLU A 37 8.07 -3.54 -23.21
C GLU A 37 7.33 -2.21 -23.41
N LEU A 38 6.82 -1.62 -22.33
CA LEU A 38 5.94 -0.45 -22.37
C LEU A 38 6.31 0.55 -21.27
N VAL A 39 6.61 1.77 -21.70
CA VAL A 39 6.80 2.94 -20.82
C VAL A 39 5.73 3.99 -21.16
N PRO A 40 4.59 4.01 -20.45
CA PRO A 40 3.55 4.98 -20.72
C PRO A 40 3.99 6.42 -20.39
N LEU A 41 3.33 7.39 -21.01
CA LEU A 41 3.54 8.81 -20.73
C LEU A 41 3.35 9.12 -19.24
N LEU A 42 4.05 10.14 -18.72
CA LEU A 42 4.01 10.53 -17.32
C LEU A 42 2.57 10.73 -16.80
N GLY A 43 1.73 11.43 -17.56
CA GLY A 43 0.32 11.65 -17.21
C GLY A 43 -0.47 10.34 -17.09
N GLN A 44 -0.29 9.41 -18.03
CA GLN A 44 -0.95 8.11 -18.00
C GLN A 44 -0.48 7.26 -16.81
N ARG A 45 0.82 7.30 -16.48
CA ARG A 45 1.35 6.62 -15.28
C ARG A 45 0.81 7.22 -13.99
N LYS A 46 0.56 8.53 -13.94
CA LYS A 46 -0.06 9.20 -12.79
C LYS A 46 -1.52 8.78 -12.64
N GLN A 47 -2.29 8.83 -13.73
CA GLN A 47 -3.70 8.46 -13.72
C GLN A 47 -3.90 6.99 -13.34
N ARG A 48 -3.17 6.07 -13.97
CA ARG A 48 -3.27 4.63 -13.65
C ARG A 48 -2.91 4.33 -12.20
N ARG A 49 -2.01 5.10 -11.56
CA ARG A 49 -1.73 4.97 -10.12
C ARG A 49 -2.90 5.47 -9.29
N ALA A 50 -3.48 6.61 -9.64
CA ALA A 50 -4.67 7.12 -8.97
C ALA A 50 -5.81 6.10 -9.01
N ASP A 51 -6.12 5.53 -10.17
CA ASP A 51 -7.20 4.53 -10.31
C ASP A 51 -6.99 3.29 -9.43
N GLN A 52 -5.74 2.86 -9.24
CA GLN A 52 -5.38 1.76 -8.34
C GLN A 52 -5.61 2.14 -6.88
N TYR A 53 -5.14 3.31 -6.48
CA TYR A 53 -5.30 3.79 -5.11
C TYR A 53 -6.78 4.01 -4.77
N GLU A 54 -7.55 4.59 -5.69
CA GLU A 54 -9.00 4.75 -5.54
C GLU A 54 -9.72 3.41 -5.35
N ALA A 55 -9.31 2.37 -6.08
CA ALA A 55 -9.87 1.03 -5.91
C ALA A 55 -9.63 0.47 -4.50
N VAL A 56 -8.45 0.72 -3.93
CA VAL A 56 -8.11 0.30 -2.55
C VAL A 56 -8.83 1.17 -1.53
N ILE A 57 -8.68 2.48 -1.61
CA ILE A 57 -9.26 3.46 -0.67
C ILE A 57 -10.77 3.25 -0.56
N THR A 58 -11.47 3.17 -1.70
CA THR A 58 -12.93 2.96 -1.73
C THR A 58 -13.35 1.69 -0.98
N GLN A 59 -12.61 0.59 -1.11
CA GLN A 59 -12.96 -0.64 -0.41
C GLN A 59 -12.57 -0.60 1.06
N VAL A 60 -11.37 -0.12 1.40
CA VAL A 60 -10.95 -0.01 2.81
C VAL A 60 -11.92 0.86 3.59
N THR A 61 -12.25 2.06 3.09
CA THR A 61 -13.18 2.98 3.76
C THR A 61 -14.59 2.39 3.92
N ARG A 62 -15.02 1.51 3.00
CA ARG A 62 -16.33 0.84 3.10
C ARG A 62 -16.41 -0.12 4.29
N TYR A 63 -15.33 -0.83 4.59
CA TYR A 63 -15.29 -1.84 5.67
C TYR A 63 -14.73 -1.27 6.98
N ASN A 64 -13.88 -0.24 6.91
CA ASN A 64 -13.29 0.44 8.05
C ASN A 64 -12.97 1.90 7.72
N LYS A 65 -13.88 2.80 8.13
CA LYS A 65 -13.72 4.26 7.93
C LYS A 65 -12.66 4.90 8.82
N HIS A 66 -12.14 4.17 9.81
CA HIS A 66 -11.18 4.67 10.78
C HIS A 66 -9.74 4.24 10.46
N ALA A 67 -9.55 3.27 9.57
CA ALA A 67 -8.23 2.83 9.14
C ALA A 67 -7.45 3.96 8.47
N VAL A 68 -6.21 4.19 8.91
CA VAL A 68 -5.28 5.10 8.23
C VAL A 68 -4.77 4.43 6.95
N ILE A 69 -4.91 5.09 5.81
CA ILE A 69 -4.49 4.54 4.51
C ILE A 69 -3.30 5.33 3.97
N CYS A 70 -2.16 4.67 3.82
CA CYS A 70 -0.97 5.27 3.22
C CYS A 70 -0.65 4.61 1.87
N ALA A 71 -0.81 5.35 0.77
CA ALA A 71 -0.64 4.82 -0.57
C ALA A 71 0.62 5.34 -1.28
N GLY A 72 1.24 4.47 -2.10
CA GLY A 72 2.41 4.83 -2.90
C GLY A 72 3.74 4.72 -2.16
N VAL A 73 3.75 3.98 -1.05
CA VAL A 73 4.91 3.68 -0.24
C VAL A 73 5.90 2.85 -1.07
N PRO A 74 7.21 3.15 -1.04
CA PRO A 74 8.16 2.61 -2.00
C PRO A 74 8.61 1.20 -1.59
N PHE A 75 7.71 0.23 -1.47
CA PHE A 75 8.03 -1.19 -1.28
C PHE A 75 7.46 -2.05 -2.43
N GLY A 76 7.87 -3.31 -2.50
CA GLY A 76 7.43 -4.23 -3.56
C GLY A 76 8.19 -4.02 -4.87
N HIS A 77 7.47 -3.92 -6.00
CA HIS A 77 8.07 -4.07 -7.33
C HIS A 77 8.66 -2.79 -7.95
N THR A 78 8.61 -1.65 -7.26
CA THR A 78 9.23 -0.39 -7.73
C THR A 78 10.56 -0.13 -7.06
N ARG A 79 11.46 0.62 -7.69
CA ARG A 79 12.68 1.13 -7.06
C ARG A 79 12.52 2.62 -6.65
N PRO A 80 13.15 3.07 -5.55
CA PRO A 80 13.82 2.26 -4.50
C PRO A 80 12.82 1.36 -3.74
N GLN A 81 13.33 0.35 -3.04
CA GLN A 81 12.53 -0.59 -2.23
C GLN A 81 12.86 -0.42 -0.74
N TRP A 82 11.86 -0.02 0.02
CA TRP A 82 11.88 0.07 1.46
C TRP A 82 11.49 -1.29 2.06
N ILE A 83 12.31 -1.81 2.96
CA ILE A 83 12.13 -3.11 3.61
C ILE A 83 11.10 -2.93 4.74
N LEU A 84 10.08 -3.79 4.81
CA LEU A 84 9.10 -3.72 5.91
C LEU A 84 9.53 -4.65 7.06
N PRO A 85 9.53 -4.19 8.32
CA PRO A 85 9.82 -5.06 9.47
C PRO A 85 8.62 -5.97 9.76
N TYR A 86 8.56 -7.14 9.10
CA TYR A 86 7.48 -8.10 9.33
C TYR A 86 7.49 -8.62 10.77
N GLY A 87 6.34 -8.53 11.44
CA GLY A 87 6.21 -8.83 12.88
C GLY A 87 6.73 -7.71 13.80
N GLY A 88 7.27 -6.63 13.25
CA GLY A 88 7.68 -5.42 13.96
C GLY A 88 6.62 -4.32 13.95
N SER A 89 7.04 -3.10 14.29
CA SER A 89 6.17 -1.93 14.40
C SER A 89 6.32 -0.99 13.19
N ILE A 90 5.19 -0.52 12.68
CA ILE A 90 5.09 0.59 11.73
C ILE A 90 4.07 1.59 12.26
N GLN A 91 4.47 2.86 12.34
CA GLN A 91 3.58 3.96 12.68
C GLN A 91 3.10 4.66 11.41
N LEU A 92 1.79 4.83 11.27
CA LEU A 92 1.15 5.60 10.20
C LEU A 92 0.58 6.89 10.80
N ASP A 93 1.11 8.05 10.40
CA ASP A 93 0.60 9.34 10.83
C ASP A 93 -0.09 10.06 9.67
N GLY A 94 -1.43 10.05 9.70
CA GLY A 94 -2.26 10.70 8.68
C GLY A 94 -2.22 12.23 8.74
N HIS A 95 -1.85 12.83 9.88
CA HIS A 95 -1.77 14.28 10.03
C HIS A 95 -0.46 14.82 9.45
N THR A 96 0.67 14.21 9.78
CA THR A 96 1.99 14.62 9.27
C THR A 96 2.34 13.97 7.92
N GLN A 97 1.49 13.07 7.41
CA GLN A 97 1.71 12.30 6.20
C GLN A 97 3.02 11.50 6.24
N ALA A 98 3.35 10.97 7.42
CA ALA A 98 4.57 10.24 7.68
C ALA A 98 4.31 8.75 7.92
N ILE A 99 5.28 7.94 7.52
CA ILE A 99 5.36 6.53 7.89
C ILE A 99 6.74 6.28 8.48
N THR A 100 6.76 5.66 9.66
CA THR A 100 7.99 5.29 10.36
C THR A 100 7.98 3.80 10.63
N ALA A 101 9.09 3.11 10.35
CA ALA A 101 9.27 1.71 10.71
C ALA A 101 10.33 1.59 11.79
N ASP A 102 10.05 0.74 12.78
CA ASP A 102 11.03 0.30 13.75
C ASP A 102 11.58 -1.08 13.34
N TYR A 103 12.89 -1.16 13.13
CA TYR A 103 13.58 -2.39 12.76
C TYR A 103 14.16 -3.14 13.97
N GLY A 104 13.98 -2.61 15.18
CA GLY A 104 14.60 -3.11 16.40
C GLY A 104 16.12 -2.98 16.39
N PHE A 105 16.74 -3.43 17.48
CA PHE A 105 18.19 -3.61 17.56
C PHE A 105 18.55 -5.04 17.15
N VAL A 106 19.40 -5.20 16.13
CA VAL A 106 20.12 -6.45 15.91
C VAL A 106 21.05 -6.64 17.12
N LYS A 107 20.82 -7.67 17.95
CA LYS A 107 21.84 -8.11 18.92
C LYS A 107 23.09 -8.49 18.11
N GLN A 108 24.19 -7.77 18.30
CA GLN A 108 25.49 -8.23 17.80
C GLN A 108 25.80 -9.58 18.47
N PRO A 109 26.27 -10.61 17.73
CA PRO A 109 26.84 -11.79 18.37
C PRO A 109 28.06 -11.33 19.18
N GLY A 110 28.05 -11.65 20.48
CA GLY A 110 29.19 -11.44 21.37
C GLY A 110 30.31 -12.45 21.14
#